data_AF-A0A959T4L1-F1
#
_entry.id   AF-A0A959T4L1-F1
#
_cell.length_a   1.000
_cell.length_b   1.000
_cell.length_c   1.000
_cell.angle_alpha   90.00
_cell.angle_beta   90.00
_cell.angle_gamma   90.00
#
_symmetry.space_group_name_H-M   'P 1'
#
loop_
_entity.id
_entity.type
_entity.pdbx_description
1 polymer ?
#
loop_
_entity_poly.entity_id
_entity_poly.type
_entity_poly.pdbx_seq_one_letter_code
_entity_poly.pdbx_strand_id
1 'polypeptide(L)'
;RIGNRAFRNRGDLTFTDASQDWGLGSPVNSNGAAYADLDGDGDLDLVVNNLDEPAGIHENHADRLGNHHLRVRLRPMDGRTAWGAQVTV
;
A
#
# COMPACT_ATOMS: atom_id res chain seq x y z
N ARG A 1 16.13 4.97 -18.04
CA ARG A 1 15.24 4.70 -16.88
C ARG A 1 14.07 5.67 -16.97
N ILE A 2 12.85 5.21 -16.74
CA ILE A 2 11.62 6.02 -16.80
C ILE A 2 11.08 6.07 -15.37
N GLY A 3 10.49 7.17 -14.94
CA GLY A 3 9.83 7.23 -13.64
C GLY A 3 8.59 6.34 -13.60
N ASN A 4 8.28 5.79 -12.43
CA ASN A 4 7.03 5.08 -12.22
C ASN A 4 5.87 6.06 -12.36
N ARG A 5 4.71 5.54 -12.77
CA ARG A 5 3.49 6.35 -12.96
C ARG A 5 2.47 6.02 -11.88
N ALA A 6 1.97 7.05 -11.21
CA ALA A 6 0.85 6.97 -10.29
C ALA A 6 -0.24 7.96 -10.68
N PHE A 7 -1.49 7.50 -10.61
CA PHE A 7 -2.65 8.26 -11.01
C PHE A 7 -3.65 8.34 -9.85
N ARG A 8 -3.90 9.55 -9.36
CA ARG A 8 -4.89 9.80 -8.31
C ARG A 8 -6.29 9.89 -8.91
N ASN A 9 -7.21 9.04 -8.42
CA ASN A 9 -8.63 9.13 -8.75
C ASN A 9 -9.25 10.41 -8.16
N ARG A 10 -10.03 11.14 -8.96
CA ARG A 10 -10.73 12.37 -8.54
C ARG A 10 -12.16 12.16 -8.05
N GLY A 11 -12.68 10.93 -8.13
CA GLY A 11 -14.03 10.56 -7.69
C GLY A 11 -15.10 10.67 -8.79
N ASP A 12 -14.74 11.09 -9.99
CA ASP A 12 -15.62 11.30 -11.15
C ASP A 12 -15.19 10.46 -12.37
N LEU A 13 -14.50 9.33 -12.11
CA LEU A 13 -13.85 8.48 -13.12
C LEU A 13 -12.70 9.15 -13.89
N THR A 14 -12.27 10.34 -13.47
CA THR A 14 -11.06 10.98 -13.99
C THR A 14 -9.87 10.79 -13.06
N PHE A 15 -8.69 10.91 -13.64
CA PHE A 15 -7.42 10.70 -12.95
C PHE A 15 -6.48 11.88 -13.19
N THR A 16 -5.61 12.15 -12.21
CA THR A 16 -4.52 13.12 -12.33
C THR A 16 -3.20 12.40 -12.09
N ASP A 17 -2.19 12.67 -12.92
CA ASP A 17 -0.83 12.17 -12.69
C ASP A 17 -0.30 12.77 -11.37
N ALA A 18 -0.01 11.90 -10.41
CA ALA A 18 0.53 12.24 -9.09
C ALA A 18 1.95 11.67 -8.89
N SER A 19 2.60 11.20 -9.97
CA SER A 19 3.85 10.45 -9.90
C SER A 19 4.96 11.22 -9.19
N GLN A 20 5.11 12.51 -9.48
CA GLN A 20 6.12 13.35 -8.84
C GLN A 20 5.74 13.68 -7.40
N ASP A 21 4.50 14.10 -7.18
CA ASP A 21 3.99 14.51 -5.86
C ASP A 21 4.04 13.37 -4.85
N TRP A 22 3.89 12.11 -5.29
CA TRP A 22 3.96 10.90 -4.47
C TRP A 22 5.35 10.24 -4.47
N GLY A 23 6.38 10.88 -5.04
CA GLY A 23 7.76 10.40 -4.99
C GLY A 23 8.08 9.19 -5.88
N LEU A 24 7.21 8.87 -6.84
CA LEU A 24 7.36 7.76 -7.79
C LEU A 24 8.01 8.19 -9.13
N GLY A 25 8.17 9.49 -9.36
CA GLY A 25 8.70 10.04 -10.60
C GLY A 25 10.21 9.83 -10.82
N SER A 26 10.94 9.33 -9.81
CA SER A 26 12.38 9.04 -9.91
C SER A 26 12.68 7.99 -10.99
N PRO A 27 13.62 8.23 -11.91
CA PRO A 27 13.90 7.29 -13.00
C PRO A 27 14.51 5.98 -12.48
N VAL A 28 13.71 4.91 -12.47
CA VAL A 28 14.13 3.56 -12.08
C VAL A 28 13.59 2.52 -13.07
N ASN A 29 14.30 1.41 -13.25
CA ASN A 29 13.79 0.31 -14.08
C ASN A 29 13.02 -0.67 -13.19
N SER A 30 11.73 -0.43 -12.95
CA SER A 30 10.91 -1.34 -12.15
C SER A 30 10.28 -2.45 -12.99
N ASN A 31 10.11 -3.63 -12.39
CA ASN A 31 9.56 -4.84 -13.01
C ASN A 31 8.39 -5.46 -12.23
N GLY A 32 8.11 -5.00 -11.01
CA GLY A 32 6.96 -5.45 -10.23
C GLY A 32 6.68 -4.55 -9.03
N ALA A 33 5.46 -4.61 -8.51
CA ALA A 33 5.07 -3.92 -7.29
C ALA A 33 4.15 -4.80 -6.44
N ALA A 34 4.23 -4.64 -5.13
CA ALA A 34 3.35 -5.24 -4.14
C ALA A 34 2.96 -4.19 -3.11
N TYR A 35 1.80 -4.36 -2.46
CA TYR A 35 1.34 -3.47 -1.40
C TYR A 35 0.96 -4.24 -0.15
N ALA A 36 1.28 -3.68 1.02
CA ALA A 36 0.98 -4.23 2.33
C ALA A 36 1.08 -3.13 3.40
N ASP A 37 0.40 -3.29 4.52
CA ASP A 37 0.58 -2.47 5.73
C ASP A 37 1.87 -2.96 6.43
N LEU A 38 3.03 -2.32 6.15
CA LEU A 38 4.34 -2.81 6.63
C LEU A 38 4.67 -2.34 8.04
N ASP A 39 4.18 -1.16 8.42
CA ASP A 39 4.44 -0.56 9.73
C ASP A 39 3.30 -0.77 10.75
N GLY A 40 2.14 -1.24 10.28
CA GLY A 40 1.00 -1.52 11.12
C GLY A 40 0.21 -0.27 11.51
N ASP A 41 0.14 0.75 10.67
CA ASP A 41 -0.65 1.97 10.91
C ASP A 41 -2.07 1.94 10.26
N GLY A 42 -2.31 0.94 9.40
CA GLY A 42 -3.61 0.69 8.78
C GLY A 42 -3.79 1.32 7.40
N ASP A 43 -2.77 1.96 6.84
CA ASP A 43 -2.69 2.24 5.42
C ASP A 43 -1.80 1.22 4.68
N LEU A 44 -1.82 1.24 3.34
CA LEU A 44 -1.05 0.31 2.53
C LEU A 44 0.19 1.02 1.98
N ASP A 45 1.36 0.48 2.28
CA ASP A 45 2.65 0.84 1.72
C ASP A 45 2.87 0.19 0.35
N LEU A 46 3.82 0.72 -0.41
CA LEU A 46 4.20 0.20 -1.72
C LEU A 46 5.65 -0.30 -1.73
N VAL A 47 5.84 -1.54 -2.15
CA VAL A 47 7.15 -2.13 -2.45
C VAL A 47 7.30 -2.26 -3.96
N VAL A 48 8.38 -1.71 -4.51
CA VAL A 48 8.69 -1.77 -5.94
C VAL A 48 9.98 -2.56 -6.16
N ASN A 49 9.93 -3.61 -6.98
CA ASN A 49 11.12 -4.30 -7.42
C ASN A 49 11.80 -3.49 -8.53
N ASN A 50 13.10 -3.25 -8.37
CA ASN A 50 13.92 -2.49 -9.28
C ASN A 50 14.99 -3.41 -9.88
N LEU A 51 15.21 -3.31 -11.18
CA LEU A 51 16.22 -4.08 -11.90
C LEU A 51 17.62 -3.55 -11.57
N ASP A 52 18.51 -4.45 -11.14
CA ASP A 52 19.90 -4.17 -10.75
C ASP A 52 20.06 -3.15 -9.60
N GLU A 53 19.00 -2.95 -8.81
CA GLU A 53 18.96 -2.02 -7.68
C GLU A 53 18.18 -2.63 -6.51
N PRO A 54 18.40 -2.15 -5.27
CA PRO A 54 17.55 -2.51 -4.16
C PRO A 54 16.06 -2.20 -4.45
N ALA A 55 15.17 -2.99 -3.86
CA ALA A 55 13.75 -2.68 -3.89
C ALA A 55 13.47 -1.32 -3.25
N GLY A 56 12.59 -0.55 -3.87
CA GLY A 56 12.06 0.68 -3.29
C GLY A 56 10.95 0.35 -2.30
N ILE A 57 10.95 1.03 -1.15
CA ILE A 57 9.85 1.00 -0.19
C ILE A 57 9.33 2.43 -0.09
N HIS A 58 8.03 2.60 -0.27
CA HIS A 58 7.34 3.88 -0.15
C HIS A 58 6.31 3.74 0.98
N GLU A 59 6.60 4.40 2.10
CA GLU A 59 5.68 4.52 3.23
C GLU A 59 4.51 5.43 2.79
N ASN A 60 3.29 4.94 2.97
CA ASN A 60 2.12 5.78 2.83
C ASN A 60 1.88 6.53 4.15
N HIS A 61 1.32 7.73 4.07
CA HIS A 61 1.09 8.58 5.24
C HIS A 61 -0.37 9.05 5.27
N ALA A 62 -1.26 8.16 4.86
CA ALA A 62 -2.69 8.39 4.83
C ALA A 62 -3.25 8.39 6.26
N ASP A 63 -2.60 7.73 7.21
CA ASP A 63 -2.83 7.86 8.65
C ASP A 63 -2.89 9.33 9.12
N ARG A 64 -2.02 10.20 8.58
CA ARG A 64 -1.95 11.64 8.92
C ARG A 64 -3.08 12.48 8.36
N LEU A 65 -3.89 11.92 7.47
CA LEU A 65 -5.02 12.61 6.83
C LEU A 65 -6.34 12.44 7.57
N GLY A 66 -6.36 11.72 8.70
CA GLY A 66 -7.58 11.48 9.48
C GLY A 66 -8.47 10.39 8.87
N ASN A 67 -7.89 9.47 8.11
CA ASN A 67 -8.60 8.36 7.50
C ASN A 67 -9.06 7.33 8.55
N HIS A 68 -10.04 6.50 8.17
CA HIS A 68 -10.58 5.47 9.04
C HIS A 68 -10.15 4.08 8.57
N HIS A 69 -9.53 3.31 9.47
CA HIS A 69 -9.23 1.89 9.24
C HIS A 69 -9.89 1.03 10.31
N LEU A 70 -10.15 -0.24 10.00
CA LEU A 70 -10.61 -1.23 10.96
C LEU A 70 -9.62 -2.39 11.02
N ARG A 71 -9.06 -2.62 12.21
CA ARG A 71 -8.16 -3.76 12.46
C ARG A 71 -8.88 -4.82 13.28
N VAL A 72 -8.96 -6.04 12.74
CA VAL A 72 -9.60 -7.17 13.42
C VAL A 72 -8.55 -8.22 13.77
N ARG A 73 -8.34 -8.44 15.07
CA ARG A 73 -7.46 -9.50 15.57
C ARG A 73 -8.28 -10.67 16.07
N LEU A 74 -8.25 -11.77 15.33
CA LEU A 74 -8.86 -13.03 15.76
C LEU A 74 -7.99 -13.70 16.83
N ARG A 75 -8.59 -14.01 17.99
CA ARG A 75 -7.93 -14.77 19.05
C ARG A 75 -8.60 -16.15 19.15
N PRO A 76 -7.83 -17.25 19.14
CA PRO A 76 -8.43 -18.56 19.29
C PRO A 76 -8.96 -18.78 20.71
N MET A 77 -10.04 -19.56 20.83
CA MET A 77 -10.54 -20.09 22.09
C MET A 77 -10.16 -21.58 22.17
N ASP A 78 -9.79 -22.03 23.38
CA ASP A 78 -9.60 -23.45 23.72
C ASP A 78 -8.58 -24.22 22.85
N GLY A 79 -7.44 -23.58 22.52
CA GLY A 79 -6.32 -24.25 21.85
C GLY A 79 -6.54 -24.62 20.38
N ARG A 80 -7.63 -24.15 19.75
CA ARG A 80 -7.89 -24.30 18.31
C ARG A 80 -7.18 -23.19 17.51
N THR A 81 -7.12 -23.31 16.18
CA THR A 81 -6.73 -22.20 15.31
C THR A 81 -7.97 -21.36 14.95
N ALA A 82 -7.80 -20.07 14.66
CA ALA A 82 -8.90 -19.19 14.22
C ALA A 82 -9.13 -19.24 12.69
N TRP A 83 -8.67 -20.30 12.02
CA TRP A 83 -8.78 -20.43 10.56
C TRP A 83 -10.24 -20.63 10.14
N GLY A 84 -10.64 -19.93 9.07
CA GLY A 84 -12.03 -19.96 8.57
C GLY A 84 -13.01 -19.06 9.32
N ALA A 85 -12.56 -18.25 10.29
CA ALA A 85 -13.42 -17.28 10.94
C ALA A 85 -13.91 -16.21 9.96
N GLN A 86 -15.22 -15.93 10.00
CA GLN A 86 -15.84 -14.87 9.23
C GLN A 86 -16.08 -13.66 10.13
N VAL A 87 -15.66 -12.48 9.67
CA VAL A 87 -15.94 -11.20 10.30
C VAL A 87 -16.85 -10.42 9.36
N THR A 88 -17.97 -9.91 9.87
CA THR A 88 -18.89 -9.04 9.14
C THR A 88 -18.93 -7.69 9.86
N VAL A 89 -18.81 -6.60 9.10
CA VAL A 89 -18.70 -5.21 9.58
C VAL A 89 -19.82 -4.39 8.94
#